data_AF-A0A7R9VC29-F1
#
_entry.id   AF-A0A7R9VC29-F1
#
_cell.length_a   1.000
_cell.length_b   1.000
_cell.length_c   1.000
_cell.angle_alpha   90.00
_cell.angle_beta   90.00
_cell.angle_gamma   90.00
#
_symmetry.space_group_name_H-M   'P 1'
#
loop_
_entity.id
_entity.type
_entity.pdbx_description
1 polymer ?
#
loop_
_entity_poly.entity_id
_entity_poly.type
_entity_poly.pdbx_seq_one_letter_code
_entity_poly.pdbx_strand_id
1 'polypeptide(L)'
;VPGYDKSRYACERLTVKSRDGATEIPVSIVYRSDVMEKVTHNGETVPTHLYGYGSYGSCMEASFRTTRRTLLDRGVVFVIAHVRGGGEMGRQWYEEPNGAKYLCKQNTFHDFVDVARWLIA
;
A
#
# COMPACT_ATOMS: atom_id res chain seq x y z
N VAL A 1 -11.85 16.60 12.77
CA VAL A 1 -10.89 17.39 11.95
C VAL A 1 -11.69 18.47 11.22
N PRO A 2 -11.44 19.77 11.48
CA PRO A 2 -12.18 20.85 10.82
C PRO A 2 -12.13 20.74 9.29
N GLY A 3 -13.28 20.93 8.63
CA GLY A 3 -13.43 20.86 7.17
C GLY A 3 -13.12 19.50 6.54
N TYR A 4 -13.11 18.41 7.31
CA TYR A 4 -13.02 17.06 6.77
C TYR A 4 -14.43 16.55 6.43
N ASP A 5 -14.66 16.32 5.15
CA ASP A 5 -15.85 15.63 4.65
C ASP A 5 -15.45 14.22 4.21
N LYS A 6 -15.94 13.21 4.93
CA LYS A 6 -15.63 11.80 4.66
C LYS A 6 -16.16 11.31 3.32
N SER A 7 -17.23 11.92 2.79
CA SER A 7 -17.87 11.47 1.54
C SER A 7 -16.97 11.68 0.31
N ARG A 8 -16.01 12.61 0.42
CA ARG A 8 -15.02 12.90 -0.63
C ARG A 8 -13.92 11.86 -0.74
N TYR A 9 -13.80 10.93 0.20
CA TYR A 9 -12.69 9.99 0.27
C TYR A 9 -13.19 8.56 0.36
N ALA A 10 -12.41 7.65 -0.22
CA ALA A 10 -12.64 6.22 -0.08
C ALA A 10 -11.31 5.50 0.13
N CYS A 11 -11.43 4.25 0.59
CA CYS A 11 -10.30 3.37 0.72
C CYS A 11 -10.65 1.96 0.25
N GLU A 12 -9.64 1.28 -0.25
CA GLU A 12 -9.75 -0.09 -0.74
C GLU A 12 -8.61 -0.92 -0.17
N ARG A 13 -8.88 -2.22 -0.03
CA ARG A 13 -7.86 -3.21 0.27
C ARG A 13 -7.88 -4.26 -0.81
N LEU A 14 -6.74 -4.44 -1.45
CA LEU A 14 -6.53 -5.38 -2.54
C LEU A 14 -5.34 -6.28 -2.20
N THR A 15 -5.12 -7.29 -3.05
CA THR A 15 -3.93 -8.13 -2.99
C THR A 15 -3.16 -8.03 -4.31
N VAL A 16 -1.84 -7.99 -4.21
CA VAL A 16 -0.92 -8.03 -5.36
C VAL A 16 -0.09 -9.30 -5.26
N LYS A 17 -0.01 -10.04 -6.37
CA LYS A 17 0.79 -11.26 -6.42
C LYS A 17 2.28 -10.92 -6.47
N SER A 18 3.04 -11.42 -5.51
CA SER A 18 4.50 -11.40 -5.50
C SER A 18 5.07 -12.24 -6.65
N ARG A 19 6.27 -11.88 -7.12
CA ARG A 19 7.03 -12.63 -8.13
C ARG A 19 7.39 -14.07 -7.72
N ASP A 20 7.31 -14.40 -6.43
CA ASP A 20 7.53 -15.77 -5.96
C ASP A 20 6.37 -16.72 -6.30
N GLY A 21 5.26 -16.18 -6.83
CA GLY A 21 4.15 -16.96 -7.36
C GLY A 21 3.17 -17.48 -6.30
N ALA A 22 3.50 -17.38 -5.02
CA ALA A 22 2.69 -17.90 -3.91
C ALA A 22 2.20 -16.79 -2.96
N THR A 23 2.96 -15.72 -2.81
CA THR A 23 2.66 -14.67 -1.83
C THR A 23 1.67 -13.65 -2.40
N GLU A 24 0.58 -13.41 -1.67
CA GLU A 24 -0.34 -12.31 -1.93
C GLU A 24 -0.07 -11.15 -0.96
N ILE A 25 0.49 -10.06 -1.48
CA ILE A 25 0.87 -8.87 -0.73
C ILE A 25 -0.37 -8.02 -0.52
N PRO A 26 -0.82 -7.77 0.72
CA PRO A 26 -1.93 -6.85 0.94
C PRO A 26 -1.53 -5.42 0.57
N VAL A 27 -2.44 -4.70 -0.06
CA VAL A 27 -2.25 -3.30 -0.44
C VAL A 27 -3.45 -2.49 0.02
N SER A 28 -3.21 -1.41 0.76
CA SER A 28 -4.26 -0.46 1.12
C SER A 28 -4.13 0.80 0.29
N ILE A 29 -5.21 1.20 -0.37
CA ILE A 29 -5.26 2.39 -1.22
C ILE A 29 -6.21 3.37 -0.56
N VAL A 30 -5.80 4.63 -0.46
CA VAL A 30 -6.61 5.73 0.04
C VAL A 30 -6.57 6.86 -0.97
N TYR A 31 -7.74 7.36 -1.34
CA TYR A 31 -7.87 8.32 -2.43
C TYR A 31 -9.07 9.25 -2.21
N ARG A 32 -9.15 10.29 -3.04
CA ARG A 32 -10.32 11.14 -3.17
C ARG A 32 -11.21 10.59 -4.28
N SER A 33 -12.52 10.48 -4.07
CA SER A 33 -13.42 9.73 -4.96
C SER A 33 -13.42 10.27 -6.39
N ASP A 34 -13.49 11.60 -6.54
CA ASP A 34 -13.42 12.31 -7.84
C ASP A 34 -12.08 12.13 -8.58
N VAL A 35 -10.98 11.85 -7.86
CA VAL A 35 -9.68 11.55 -8.45
C VAL A 35 -9.70 10.13 -9.00
N MET A 36 -10.25 9.18 -8.25
CA MET A 36 -10.32 7.79 -8.69
C MET A 36 -11.30 7.61 -9.86
N GLU A 37 -12.40 8.35 -9.90
CA GLU A 37 -13.31 8.38 -11.06
C GLU A 37 -12.59 8.77 -12.36
N LYS A 38 -11.63 9.70 -12.31
CA LYS A 38 -10.81 10.06 -13.49
C LYS A 38 -9.89 8.93 -13.93
N VAL A 39 -9.31 8.21 -12.98
CA VAL A 39 -8.47 7.04 -13.27
C VAL A 39 -9.32 5.94 -13.91
N THR A 40 -10.48 5.61 -13.32
CA THR A 40 -11.29 4.46 -13.75
C THR A 40 -12.12 4.72 -15.00
N HIS A 41 -12.59 5.96 -15.23
CA HIS A 41 -13.40 6.28 -16.41
C HIS A 41 -12.56 6.79 -17.59
N ASN A 42 -11.51 7.59 -17.32
CA ASN A 42 -10.76 8.26 -18.38
C ASN A 42 -9.35 7.67 -18.60
N GLY A 43 -8.90 6.75 -17.74
CA GLY A 43 -7.54 6.24 -17.77
C GLY A 43 -6.48 7.30 -17.42
N GLU A 44 -6.86 8.34 -16.68
CA GLU A 44 -5.93 9.41 -16.30
C GLU A 44 -4.84 8.91 -15.35
N THR A 45 -3.60 9.32 -15.60
CA THR A 45 -2.49 9.08 -14.67
C THR A 45 -2.55 10.09 -13.53
N VAL A 46 -2.47 9.60 -12.29
CA VAL A 46 -2.51 10.45 -11.09
C VAL A 46 -1.22 10.32 -10.27
N PRO A 47 -0.78 11.39 -9.59
CA PRO A 47 0.37 11.29 -8.70
C PRO A 47 0.07 10.29 -7.57
N THR A 48 1.00 9.37 -7.34
CA THR A 48 0.83 8.30 -6.35
C THR A 48 2.00 8.29 -5.37
N HIS A 49 1.70 8.23 -4.08
CA HIS A 49 2.67 8.01 -3.03
C HIS A 49 2.56 6.55 -2.56
N LEU A 50 3.51 5.72 -2.98
CA LEU A 50 3.68 4.35 -2.51
C LEU A 50 4.55 4.32 -1.25
N TYR A 51 4.00 3.79 -0.17
CA TYR A 51 4.65 3.69 1.14
C TYR A 51 4.77 2.23 1.58
N GLY A 52 5.89 1.89 2.24
CA GLY A 52 6.16 0.57 2.81
C GLY A 52 7.23 0.64 3.89
N TYR A 53 7.21 -0.31 4.82
CA TYR A 53 8.17 -0.39 5.92
C TYR A 53 8.88 -1.75 5.99
N GLY A 54 8.12 -2.82 6.30
CA GLY A 54 8.59 -4.20 6.15
C GLY A 54 9.74 -4.60 7.08
N SER A 55 9.75 -4.18 8.35
CA SER A 55 10.81 -4.59 9.29
C SER A 55 10.30 -4.77 10.71
N TYR A 56 11.07 -5.54 11.50
CA TYR A 56 10.88 -5.77 12.93
C TYR A 56 9.54 -6.41 13.32
N GLY A 57 8.80 -6.99 12.36
CA GLY A 57 7.44 -7.46 12.59
C GLY A 57 6.45 -6.33 12.87
N SER A 58 6.79 -5.08 12.52
CA SER A 58 5.91 -3.92 12.72
C SER A 58 4.82 -3.88 11.66
N CYS A 59 3.56 -3.79 12.09
CA CYS A 59 2.41 -3.67 11.20
C CYS A 59 2.19 -2.22 10.77
N MET A 60 2.01 -1.99 9.46
CA MET A 60 1.60 -0.69 8.95
C MET A 60 0.08 -0.54 8.97
N GLU A 61 -0.45 0.10 10.00
CA GLU A 61 -1.89 0.31 10.09
C GLU A 61 -2.40 1.37 9.10
N ALA A 62 -3.56 1.10 8.49
CA ALA A 62 -4.33 2.05 7.69
C ALA A 62 -5.03 3.10 8.60
N SER A 63 -4.23 3.84 9.37
CA SER A 63 -4.66 4.86 10.32
C SER A 63 -4.95 6.20 9.64
N PHE A 64 -5.81 7.03 10.22
CA PHE A 64 -6.01 8.41 9.75
C PHE A 64 -4.79 9.28 10.09
N ARG A 65 -4.32 10.09 9.13
CA ARG A 65 -3.29 11.13 9.36
C ARG A 65 -3.65 12.42 8.65
N THR A 66 -3.55 13.54 9.37
CA THR A 66 -3.82 14.88 8.83
C THR A 66 -2.89 15.24 7.67
N THR A 67 -1.63 14.82 7.72
CA THR A 67 -0.65 15.01 6.64
C THR A 67 -0.96 14.21 5.38
N ARG A 68 -1.69 13.09 5.48
CA ARG A 68 -2.17 12.37 4.29
C ARG A 68 -3.30 13.10 3.61
N ARG A 69 -4.23 13.69 4.38
CA ARG A 69 -5.33 14.49 3.81
C ARG A 69 -4.82 15.59 2.88
N THR A 70 -3.75 16.30 3.24
CA THR A 70 -3.22 17.39 2.39
C THR A 70 -2.71 16.89 1.04
N LEU A 71 -2.23 15.65 0.96
CA LEU A 71 -1.85 14.99 -0.30
C LEU A 71 -3.10 14.60 -1.11
N LEU A 72 -4.08 13.97 -0.46
CA LEU A 72 -5.34 13.57 -1.10
C LEU A 72 -6.12 14.78 -1.65
N ASP A 73 -6.16 15.89 -0.92
CA ASP A 73 -6.75 17.15 -1.36
C ASP A 73 -6.06 17.74 -2.60
N ARG A 74 -4.80 17.37 -2.87
CA ARG A 74 -4.03 17.74 -4.09
C ARG A 74 -4.14 16.72 -5.23
N GLY A 75 -4.98 15.69 -5.06
CA GLY A 75 -5.16 14.65 -6.09
C GLY A 75 -4.14 13.52 -6.03
N VAL A 76 -3.35 13.43 -4.95
CA VAL A 76 -2.41 12.31 -4.77
C VAL A 76 -3.16 11.09 -4.25
N VAL A 77 -2.93 9.92 -4.85
CA VAL A 77 -3.36 8.62 -4.30
C VAL A 77 -2.30 8.12 -3.32
N PHE A 78 -2.71 7.68 -2.13
CA PHE A 78 -1.79 7.14 -1.13
C PHE A 78 -1.94 5.62 -1.04
N VAL A 79 -0.84 4.91 -1.22
CA VAL A 79 -0.82 3.43 -1.25
C VAL A 79 0.12 2.92 -0.17
N ILE A 80 -0.34 1.95 0.62
CA ILE A 80 0.47 1.21 1.58
C ILE A 80 0.66 -0.20 1.06
N ALA A 81 1.90 -0.57 0.75
CA ALA A 81 2.30 -1.95 0.51
C ALA A 81 2.64 -2.62 1.85
N HIS A 82 1.83 -3.59 2.26
CA HIS A 82 2.02 -4.37 3.49
C HIS A 82 3.03 -5.51 3.24
N VAL A 83 4.24 -5.12 2.84
CA VAL A 83 5.32 -6.03 2.41
C VAL A 83 5.81 -6.95 3.54
N ARG A 84 6.37 -8.10 3.18
CA ARG A 84 6.99 -9.02 4.15
C ARG A 84 8.09 -8.35 4.96
N GLY A 85 8.32 -8.89 6.15
CA GLY A 85 9.18 -8.30 7.19
C GLY A 85 8.39 -7.46 8.21
N GLY A 86 7.16 -7.08 7.86
CA GLY A 86 6.15 -6.60 8.81
C GLY A 86 5.45 -7.74 9.55
N GLY A 87 4.39 -7.41 10.29
CA GLY A 87 3.62 -8.35 11.11
C GLY A 87 2.18 -8.59 10.63
N GLU A 88 1.81 -8.05 9.46
CA GLU A 88 0.41 -7.95 9.00
C GLU A 88 -0.25 -9.31 8.80
N MET A 89 0.53 -10.34 8.44
CA MET A 89 0.07 -11.73 8.28
C MET A 89 0.63 -12.65 9.37
N GLY A 90 0.94 -12.10 10.54
CA GLY A 90 1.50 -12.85 11.68
C GLY A 90 3.00 -13.14 11.55
N ARG A 91 3.50 -14.02 12.43
CA ARG A 91 4.95 -14.23 12.60
C ARG A 91 5.66 -14.74 11.33
N GLN A 92 4.96 -15.53 10.52
CA GLN A 92 5.48 -16.08 9.26
C GLN A 92 5.68 -15.01 8.18
N TRP A 93 5.02 -13.85 8.30
CA TRP A 93 5.26 -12.71 7.42
C TRP A 93 6.61 -12.03 7.70
N TYR A 94 7.08 -12.14 8.93
CA TYR A 94 8.37 -11.60 9.37
C TYR A 94 9.49 -12.62 9.21
N GLU A 95 9.33 -13.84 9.69
CA GLU A 95 10.41 -14.83 9.82
C GLU A 95 10.52 -15.80 8.65
N GLU A 96 11.68 -16.46 8.57
CA GLU A 96 11.95 -17.55 7.63
C GLU A 96 10.95 -18.71 7.80
N PRO A 97 10.70 -19.51 6.74
CA PRO A 97 11.35 -19.44 5.41
C PRO A 97 10.68 -18.46 4.43
N ASN A 98 9.46 -18.00 4.73
CA ASN A 98 8.64 -17.25 3.75
C ASN A 98 8.62 -15.73 3.97
N GLY A 99 8.99 -15.26 5.16
CA GLY A 99 9.01 -13.84 5.54
C GLY A 99 10.20 -13.08 4.97
N ALA A 100 10.68 -12.05 5.68
CA ALA A 100 11.76 -11.19 5.18
C ALA A 100 12.76 -10.72 6.26
N LYS A 101 12.93 -11.49 7.33
CA LYS A 101 13.98 -11.28 8.33
C LYS A 101 15.30 -11.88 7.86
N TYR A 102 16.41 -11.26 8.24
CA TYR A 102 17.78 -11.72 7.96
C TYR A 102 18.03 -12.08 6.49
N LEU A 103 18.29 -13.35 6.17
CA LEU A 103 18.72 -13.78 4.85
C LEU A 103 17.59 -13.69 3.81
N CYS A 104 16.33 -13.67 4.27
CA CYS A 104 15.16 -13.48 3.41
C CYS A 104 14.83 -12.00 3.13
N LYS A 105 15.66 -11.03 3.53
CA LYS A 105 15.32 -9.59 3.44
C LYS A 105 14.99 -9.09 2.04
N GLN A 106 15.53 -9.76 1.01
CA GLN A 106 15.21 -9.47 -0.39
C GLN A 106 13.71 -9.54 -0.69
N ASN A 107 12.95 -10.36 0.04
CA ASN A 107 11.50 -10.48 -0.11
C ASN A 107 10.78 -9.15 0.17
N THR A 108 11.21 -8.36 1.16
CA THR A 108 10.64 -7.01 1.40
C THR A 108 10.78 -6.13 0.16
N PHE A 109 11.97 -6.14 -0.47
CA PHE A 109 12.25 -5.30 -1.63
C PHE A 109 11.51 -5.77 -2.86
N HIS A 110 11.44 -7.09 -3.07
CA HIS A 110 10.67 -7.69 -4.15
C HIS A 110 9.19 -7.35 -4.03
N ASP A 111 8.60 -7.51 -2.85
CA ASP A 111 7.20 -7.17 -2.62
C ASP A 111 6.91 -5.71 -2.93
N PHE A 112 7.78 -4.80 -2.48
CA PHE A 112 7.62 -3.36 -2.72
C PHE A 112 7.70 -3.03 -4.22
N VAL A 113 8.66 -3.60 -4.93
CA VAL A 113 8.82 -3.42 -6.39
C VAL A 113 7.66 -4.05 -7.15
N ASP A 114 7.14 -5.20 -6.72
CA ASP A 114 6.04 -5.88 -7.37
C ASP A 114 4.73 -5.08 -7.22
N VAL A 115 4.49 -4.48 -6.05
CA VAL A 115 3.39 -3.51 -5.88
C VAL A 115 3.59 -2.26 -6.75
N ALA A 116 4.81 -1.73 -6.84
CA ALA A 116 5.10 -0.58 -7.70
C ALA A 116 4.84 -0.89 -9.18
N ARG A 117 5.19 -2.10 -9.65
CA ARG A 117 4.90 -2.56 -11.02
C ARG A 117 3.41 -2.76 -11.25
N TRP A 118 2.70 -3.32 -10.28
CA TRP A 118 1.25 -3.49 -10.36
C TRP A 118 0.52 -2.14 -10.47
N LEU A 119 1.00 -1.09 -9.80
CA LEU A 119 0.39 0.24 -9.87
C LEU A 119 0.52 0.94 -11.24
N ILE A 120 1.43 0.49 -12.10
CA ILE A 120 1.69 1.12 -13.40
C ILE A 120 1.30 0.24 -14.60
N ALA A 121 0.81 -0.98 -14.33
CA ALA A 121 0.40 -1.95 -15.35
C ALA A 121 -1.01 -1.64 -15.85
#